data_AF-A0A672QJ52-F1
#
_entry.id   AF-A0A672QJ52-F1
#
_cell.length_a   1.000
_cell.length_b   1.000
_cell.length_c   1.000
_cell.angle_alpha   90.00
_cell.angle_beta   90.00
_cell.angle_gamma   90.00
#
_symmetry.space_group_name_H-M   'P 1'
#
loop_
_entity.id
_entity.type
_entity.pdbx_description
1 polymer ?
#
loop_
_entity_poly.entity_id
_entity_poly.type
_entity_poly.pdbx_seq_one_letter_code
_entity_poly.pdbx_strand_id
1 'polypeptide(L)'
;MALYMSGVLWLLVLGFVIAFILAFSVGANDVANSFGTAVGSGVVTLRQACILATIFETVGAILLGANVSETIRSGIIDVHMYNGSEAVLMAGSISAMFENNTT
;
A
#
# COMPACT_ATOMS: atom_id res chain seq x y z
N MET A 1 -22.21 -15.64 13.86
CA MET A 1 -21.96 -14.19 13.82
C MET A 1 -20.65 -13.81 14.53
N ALA A 2 -20.47 -14.12 15.83
CA ALA A 2 -19.27 -13.71 16.58
C ALA A 2 -17.94 -14.30 16.03
N LEU A 3 -17.92 -15.60 15.67
CA LEU A 3 -16.74 -16.24 15.07
C LEU A 3 -16.34 -15.64 13.70
N TYR A 4 -17.34 -15.19 12.92
CA TYR A 4 -17.12 -14.52 11.63
C TYR A 4 -16.47 -13.15 11.85
N MET A 5 -17.03 -12.34 12.76
CA MET A 5 -16.49 -11.03 13.09
C MET A 5 -15.06 -11.10 13.64
N SER A 6 -14.75 -12.11 14.45
CA SER A 6 -13.38 -12.33 14.95
C SER A 6 -12.41 -12.75 13.86
N GLY A 7 -12.81 -13.63 12.93
CA GLY A 7 -11.95 -14.04 11.80
C GLY A 7 -11.64 -12.89 10.84
N VAL A 8 -12.64 -12.05 10.56
CA VAL A 8 -12.48 -10.85 9.73
C VAL A 8 -11.61 -9.79 10.42
N LEU A 9 -11.74 -9.61 11.73
CA LEU A 9 -10.86 -8.74 12.52
C LEU A 9 -9.40 -9.19 12.46
N TRP A 10 -9.13 -10.49 12.61
CA TRP A 10 -7.78 -11.05 12.49
C TRP A 10 -7.19 -10.86 11.09
N LEU A 11 -7.98 -11.11 10.03
CA LEU A 11 -7.56 -10.85 8.64
C LEU A 11 -7.28 -9.37 8.40
N LEU A 12 -8.09 -8.46 8.96
CA LEU A 12 -7.89 -7.02 8.83
C LEU A 12 -6.61 -6.56 9.52
N VAL A 13 -6.34 -7.06 10.74
CA VAL A 13 -5.09 -6.76 11.45
C VAL A 13 -3.89 -7.30 10.68
N LEU A 14 -3.95 -8.54 10.17
CA LEU A 14 -2.87 -9.13 9.39
C LEU A 14 -2.62 -8.37 8.08
N GLY A 15 -3.70 -8.05 7.34
CA GLY A 15 -3.64 -7.28 6.10
C GLY A 15 -3.09 -5.87 6.32
N PHE A 16 -3.45 -5.21 7.43
CA PHE A 16 -2.89 -3.92 7.79
C PHE A 16 -1.39 -3.97 8.02
N VAL A 17 -0.89 -4.99 8.75
CA VAL A 17 0.55 -5.17 9.01
C VAL A 17 1.31 -5.39 7.72
N ILE A 18 0.81 -6.24 6.82
CA ILE A 18 1.43 -6.51 5.51
C ILE A 18 1.43 -5.25 4.64
N ALA A 19 0.30 -4.57 4.54
CA ALA A 19 0.17 -3.33 3.78
C ALA A 19 1.11 -2.24 4.31
N PHE A 20 1.29 -2.15 5.63
CA PHE A 20 2.23 -1.19 6.24
C PHE A 20 3.69 -1.47 5.85
N ILE A 21 4.12 -2.75 5.89
CA ILE A 21 5.48 -3.15 5.48
C ILE A 21 5.71 -2.86 3.99
N LEU A 22 4.71 -3.15 3.14
CA LEU A 22 4.78 -2.88 1.71
C LEU A 22 4.82 -1.38 1.40
N ALA A 23 3.97 -0.58 2.07
CA ALA A 23 3.99 0.87 1.93
C ALA A 23 5.35 1.46 2.30
N PHE A 24 5.98 0.97 3.38
CA PHE A 24 7.32 1.38 3.76
C PHE A 24 8.38 0.98 2.71
N SER A 25 8.26 -0.23 2.16
CA SER A 25 9.19 -0.74 1.14
C SER A 25 9.09 0.04 -0.18
N VAL A 26 7.87 0.37 -0.62
CA VAL A 26 7.62 1.18 -1.83
C VAL A 26 8.08 2.62 -1.62
N GLY A 27 7.69 3.27 -0.51
CA GLY A 27 8.08 4.64 -0.22
C GLY A 27 9.60 4.82 -0.12
N ALA A 28 10.30 3.89 0.54
CA ALA A 28 11.77 3.92 0.60
C ALA A 28 12.43 3.82 -0.79
N ASN A 29 11.85 3.02 -1.69
CA ASN A 29 12.33 2.86 -3.06
C ASN A 29 12.08 4.13 -3.90
N ASP A 30 10.89 4.72 -3.78
CA ASP A 30 10.52 5.95 -4.49
C ASP A 30 11.39 7.15 -4.07
N VAL A 31 11.68 7.28 -2.78
CA VAL A 31 12.58 8.33 -2.26
C VAL A 31 14.02 8.12 -2.77
N ALA A 32 14.51 6.88 -2.80
CA ALA A 32 15.85 6.58 -3.31
C ALA A 32 15.98 6.88 -4.81
N ASN A 33 14.96 6.55 -5.60
CA ASN A 33 14.93 6.80 -7.04
C ASN A 33 14.83 8.30 -7.36
N SER A 34 13.98 9.03 -6.64
CA SER A 34 13.72 10.45 -6.91
C SER A 34 14.83 11.36 -6.36
N PHE A 35 15.43 11.03 -5.22
CA PHE A 35 16.48 11.85 -4.59
C PHE A 35 17.90 11.31 -4.81
N GLY A 36 18.08 10.11 -5.36
CA GLY A 36 19.39 9.48 -5.53
C GLY A 36 20.36 10.27 -6.42
N THR A 37 19.88 10.85 -7.51
CA THR A 37 20.68 11.70 -8.41
C THR A 37 21.00 13.06 -7.81
N ALA A 38 20.05 13.68 -7.10
CA ALA A 38 20.22 14.97 -6.43
C ALA A 38 21.18 14.89 -5.23
N VAL A 39 21.16 13.78 -4.50
CA VAL A 39 22.10 13.50 -3.40
C VAL A 39 23.47 13.06 -3.95
N GLY A 40 23.50 12.23 -4.99
CA GLY A 40 24.75 11.78 -5.62
C GLY A 40 25.53 12.88 -6.35
N SER A 41 24.84 13.92 -6.84
CA SER A 41 25.45 15.11 -7.45
C SER A 41 25.86 16.19 -6.44
N GLY A 42 25.60 15.99 -5.15
CA GLY A 42 25.93 16.95 -4.09
C GLY A 42 25.03 18.20 -4.04
N VAL A 43 23.96 18.23 -4.82
CA VAL A 43 23.00 19.36 -4.85
C VAL A 43 22.16 19.39 -3.56
N VAL A 44 21.83 18.23 -3.01
CA VAL A 44 21.02 18.10 -1.79
C VAL A 44 21.66 17.09 -0.82
N THR A 45 21.71 17.40 0.47
CA THR A 45 22.24 16.46 1.46
C THR A 45 21.20 15.39 1.84
N LEU A 46 21.66 14.21 2.31
CA LEU A 46 20.78 13.10 2.70
C LEU A 46 19.72 13.52 3.76
N ARG A 47 20.10 14.41 4.69
CA ARG A 47 19.18 14.94 5.70
C ARG A 47 18.12 15.86 5.11
N GLN A 48 18.49 16.71 4.15
CA GLN A 48 17.53 17.59 3.48
C GLN A 48 16.57 16.80 2.59
N ALA A 49 17.08 15.82 1.85
CA ALA A 49 16.27 14.92 1.04
C ALA A 49 15.22 14.18 1.89
N CYS A 50 15.61 13.67 3.05
CA CYS A 50 14.67 13.00 3.97
C CYS A 50 13.53 13.93 4.43
N ILE A 51 13.86 15.15 4.87
CA ILE A 51 12.85 16.11 5.34
C ILE A 51 11.89 16.50 4.21
N LEU A 52 12.43 16.77 3.02
CA LEU A 52 11.62 17.16 1.87
C LEU A 52 10.74 16.01 1.39
N ALA A 53 11.29 14.79 1.34
CA ALA A 53 10.55 13.58 1.02
C ALA A 53 9.38 13.36 1.98
N THR A 54 9.60 13.45 3.30
CA THR A 54 8.52 13.25 4.28
C THR A 54 7.38 14.25 4.09
N ILE A 55 7.68 15.53 3.85
CA ILE A 55 6.65 16.56 3.65
C ILE A 55 5.90 16.31 2.35
N PHE A 56 6.60 16.13 1.23
CA PHE A 56 5.97 15.98 -0.08
C PHE A 56 5.23 14.64 -0.25
N GLU A 57 5.77 13.52 0.26
CA GLU A 57 5.05 12.25 0.26
C GLU A 57 3.79 12.31 1.12
N THR A 58 3.88 12.86 2.33
CA THR A 58 2.71 12.91 3.23
C THR A 58 1.62 13.81 2.63
N VAL A 59 1.99 14.96 2.08
CA VAL A 59 1.04 15.86 1.41
C VAL A 59 0.45 15.20 0.16
N GLY A 60 1.28 14.57 -0.68
CA GLY A 60 0.82 13.85 -1.87
C GLY A 60 -0.15 12.71 -1.53
N ALA A 61 0.16 11.93 -0.49
CA ALA A 61 -0.69 10.85 -0.02
C ALA A 61 -2.05 11.35 0.47
N ILE A 62 -2.10 12.49 1.18
CA ILE A 62 -3.37 13.07 1.66
C ILE A 62 -4.20 13.66 0.50
N LEU A 63 -3.56 14.37 -0.43
CA LEU A 63 -4.27 15.08 -1.50
C LEU A 63 -4.72 14.13 -2.65
N LEU A 64 -3.89 13.15 -3.01
CA LEU A 64 -4.09 12.31 -4.19
C LEU A 64 -4.42 10.86 -3.83
N GLY A 65 -4.18 10.42 -2.59
CA GLY A 65 -4.32 9.02 -2.19
C GLY A 65 -5.73 8.46 -2.36
N ALA A 66 -6.78 9.26 -2.14
CA ALA A 66 -8.17 8.82 -2.32
C ALA A 66 -8.48 8.46 -3.77
N ASN A 67 -8.10 9.33 -4.72
CA ASN A 67 -8.34 9.12 -6.15
C ASN A 67 -7.54 7.92 -6.70
N VAL A 68 -6.29 7.76 -6.25
CA VAL A 68 -5.44 6.62 -6.64
C VAL A 68 -5.98 5.32 -6.06
N SER A 69 -6.36 5.30 -4.79
CA SER A 69 -6.91 4.10 -4.13
C SER A 69 -8.19 3.60 -4.80
N GLU A 70 -9.07 4.52 -5.22
CA GLU A 70 -10.29 4.17 -5.94
C GLU A 70 -10.00 3.56 -7.31
N THR A 71 -9.01 4.12 -8.02
CA THR A 71 -8.58 3.62 -9.33
C THR A 71 -7.94 2.23 -9.23
N ILE A 72 -7.06 2.01 -8.25
CA ILE A 72 -6.42 0.70 -8.00
C ILE A 72 -7.49 -0.33 -7.60
N ARG A 73 -8.43 0.04 -6.73
CA ARG A 73 -9.51 -0.85 -6.29
C ARG A 73 -10.40 -1.27 -7.45
N SER A 74 -10.82 -0.32 -8.29
CA SER A 74 -11.69 -0.59 -9.44
C SER A 74 -10.99 -1.43 -10.52
N GLY A 75 -9.67 -1.27 -10.69
CA GLY A 75 -8.88 -2.04 -11.65
C GLY A 75 -8.58 -3.48 -11.25
N ILE A 76 -8.58 -3.80 -9.94
CA ILE A 76 -8.24 -5.13 -9.41
C ILE A 76 -9.48 -5.90 -8.93
N ILE A 77 -10.51 -5.21 -8.42
CA ILE A 77 -11.67 -5.83 -7.77
C ILE A 77 -12.97 -5.33 -8.41
N ASP A 78 -13.62 -6.20 -9.19
CA ASP A 78 -14.97 -5.93 -9.69
C ASP A 78 -16.01 -6.20 -8.60
N VAL A 79 -16.45 -5.12 -7.94
CA VAL A 79 -17.38 -5.16 -6.80
C VAL A 79 -18.77 -5.67 -7.20
N HIS A 80 -19.12 -5.64 -8.49
CA HIS A 80 -20.43 -6.03 -9.01
C HIS A 80 -20.59 -7.55 -9.13
N MET A 81 -19.47 -8.30 -9.18
CA MET A 81 -19.43 -9.77 -9.24
C MET A 81 -19.59 -10.46 -7.87
N TYR A 82 -19.53 -9.72 -6.75
CA TYR A 82 -19.42 -10.28 -5.40
C TYR A 82 -20.60 -9.97 -4.48
N ASN A 83 -21.81 -9.90 -5.04
CA ASN A 83 -23.06 -9.67 -4.29
C ASN A 83 -23.46 -10.92 -3.47
N GLY A 84 -22.75 -11.18 -2.37
CA GLY A 84 -23.05 -12.26 -1.40
C GLY A 84 -21.86 -13.02 -0.80
N SER A 85 -20.60 -12.65 -1.05
CA SER A 85 -19.42 -13.38 -0.53
C SER A 85 -18.23 -12.47 -0.18
N GLU A 86 -18.47 -11.52 0.73
CA GLU A 86 -17.48 -10.52 1.19
C GLU A 86 -16.24 -11.16 1.85
N ALA A 87 -16.39 -12.31 2.50
CA ALA A 87 -15.28 -13.05 3.08
C ALA A 87 -14.31 -13.65 2.05
N VAL A 88 -14.81 -14.02 0.86
CA VAL A 88 -13.99 -14.56 -0.24
C VAL A 88 -13.16 -13.44 -0.87
N LEU A 89 -13.70 -12.21 -0.93
CA LEU A 89 -12.95 -11.02 -1.36
C LEU A 89 -11.78 -10.69 -0.43
N MET A 90 -12.02 -10.68 0.88
CA MET A 90 -10.96 -10.37 1.86
C MET A 90 -9.90 -11.47 1.91
N ALA A 91 -10.29 -12.73 1.81
CA ALA A 91 -9.33 -13.83 1.72
C ALA A 91 -8.52 -13.75 0.41
N GLY A 92 -9.18 -13.44 -0.71
CA GLY A 92 -8.57 -13.29 -2.04
C GLY A 92 -7.53 -12.17 -2.11
N SER A 93 -7.82 -10.99 -1.55
CA SER A 93 -6.87 -9.88 -1.52
C SER A 93 -5.65 -10.20 -0.65
N ILE A 94 -5.83 -10.87 0.49
CA ILE A 94 -4.72 -11.29 1.36
C ILE A 94 -3.88 -12.39 0.70
N SER A 95 -4.48 -13.33 -0.03
CA SER A 95 -3.73 -14.34 -0.80
C SER A 95 -2.94 -13.74 -1.96
N ALA A 96 -3.48 -12.72 -2.65
CA ALA A 96 -2.77 -12.04 -3.74
C ALA A 96 -1.51 -11.32 -3.25
N MET A 97 -1.51 -10.81 -2.01
CA MET A 97 -0.32 -10.22 -1.38
C MET A 97 0.74 -11.26 -1.00
N PHE A 98 0.34 -12.53 -0.89
CA PHE A 98 1.21 -13.67 -0.54
C PHE A 98 1.67 -14.46 -1.77
N GLU A 99 1.33 -14.03 -2.99
CA GLU A 99 1.65 -14.76 -4.21
C GLU A 99 3.16 -15.06 -4.28
N ASN A 100 3.48 -16.35 -4.18
CA ASN A 100 4.79 -16.91 -4.43
C ASN A 100 4.85 -17.33 -5.89
N ASN A 101 5.77 -16.74 -6.66
CA ASN A 101 6.00 -17.09 -8.06
C ASN A 101 6.65 -18.49 -8.18
N THR A 102 5.85 -19.54 -8.01
CA THR A 102 6.21 -20.91 -8.46
C THR A 102 5.21 -21.37 -9.50
N THR A 103 5.25 -20.77 -10.70
CA THR A 103 5.12 -21.47 -11.99
C THR A 103 5.85 -20.65 -13.06
#